data_AF-A0A8J4HC44-F1
#
_entry.id   AF-A0A8J4HC44-F1
#
_cell.length_a   1.000
_cell.length_b   1.000
_cell.length_c   1.000
_cell.angle_alpha   90.00
_cell.angle_beta   90.00
_cell.angle_gamma   90.00
#
_symmetry.space_group_name_H-M   'P 1'
#
loop_
_entity.id
_entity.type
_entity.pdbx_description
1 polymer ?
#
loop_
_entity_poly.entity_id
_entity_poly.type
_entity_poly.pdbx_seq_one_letter_code
_entity_poly.pdbx_strand_id
1 'polypeptide(L)'
;MMRIGDRRFLHAWQTLRAASQPGPEASSWRVGAVTWRRTRLSQSCADFSVVQDAYALEHPGPGVHWGLLVVMETWWDSKHRVIRSQVWATHLSGSKTALQDWIRSEAERAERKG
;
A
#
# COMPACT_ATOMS: atom_id res chain seq x y z
N MET A 1 4.37 -16.19 11.49
CA MET A 1 5.07 -14.89 11.37
C MET A 1 4.74 -14.28 10.02
N MET A 2 4.26 -13.04 9.98
CA MET A 2 3.89 -12.33 8.74
C MET A 2 5.17 -11.90 8.01
N ARG A 3 5.31 -12.17 6.72
CA ARG A 3 6.45 -11.77 5.89
C ARG A 3 6.04 -10.64 4.95
N ILE A 4 6.92 -9.66 4.74
CA ILE A 4 6.65 -8.53 3.84
C ILE A 4 6.40 -9.09 2.43
N GLY A 5 5.30 -8.66 1.81
CA GLY A 5 4.89 -9.11 0.47
C GLY A 5 4.12 -10.43 0.44
N ASP A 6 3.97 -11.14 1.57
CA ASP A 6 3.08 -12.31 1.62
C ASP A 6 1.60 -11.90 1.61
N ARG A 7 0.71 -12.88 1.37
CA ARG A 7 -0.74 -12.63 1.28
C ARG A 7 -1.31 -11.99 2.55
N ARG A 8 -0.85 -12.39 3.74
CA ARG A 8 -1.37 -11.86 5.01
C ARG A 8 -0.93 -10.42 5.21
N PHE A 9 0.32 -10.12 4.87
CA PHE A 9 0.86 -8.77 4.91
C PHE A 9 0.14 -7.83 3.94
N LEU A 10 -0.03 -8.24 2.68
CA LEU A 10 -0.71 -7.44 1.67
C LEU A 10 -2.17 -7.19 2.03
N HIS A 11 -2.86 -8.19 2.58
CA HIS A 11 -4.23 -8.03 3.08
C HIS A 11 -4.29 -6.99 4.21
N ALA A 12 -3.44 -7.12 5.24
CA ALA A 12 -3.39 -6.16 6.36
C ALA A 12 -3.10 -4.73 5.87
N TRP A 13 -2.15 -4.58 4.94
CA TRP A 13 -1.85 -3.28 4.34
C TRP A 13 -3.03 -2.71 3.54
N GLN A 14 -3.76 -3.54 2.78
CA GLN A 14 -4.95 -3.11 2.03
C GLN A 14 -6.06 -2.64 2.97
N THR A 15 -6.31 -3.35 4.06
CA THR A 15 -7.28 -2.96 5.10
C THR A 15 -6.92 -1.60 5.69
N LEU A 16 -5.65 -1.41 6.06
CA LEU A 16 -5.16 -0.14 6.58
C LEU A 16 -5.29 1.00 5.56
N ARG A 17 -4.94 0.75 4.29
CA ARG A 17 -5.09 1.74 3.21
C ARG A 17 -6.55 2.16 3.06
N ALA A 18 -7.47 1.19 2.97
CA ALA A 18 -8.89 1.46 2.77
C ALA A 18 -9.49 2.29 3.91
N ALA A 19 -9.04 2.07 5.15
CA ALA A 19 -9.51 2.80 6.32
C ALA A 19 -8.87 4.18 6.51
N SER A 20 -7.69 4.44 5.94
CA SER A 20 -6.92 5.66 6.22
C SER A 20 -6.79 6.63 5.05
N GLN A 21 -6.98 6.18 3.81
CA GLN A 21 -6.83 7.04 2.64
C GLN A 21 -7.97 8.10 2.60
N PRO A 22 -7.67 9.41 2.64
CA PRO A 22 -8.70 10.46 2.73
C PRO A 22 -9.62 10.59 1.50
N GLY A 23 -9.22 9.99 0.37
CA GLY A 23 -9.97 10.02 -0.89
C GLY A 23 -9.15 9.48 -2.06
N PRO A 24 -9.78 9.25 -3.22
CA PRO A 24 -9.13 8.65 -4.39
C PRO A 24 -8.07 9.54 -5.05
N GLU A 25 -8.04 10.84 -4.76
CA GLU A 25 -7.05 11.80 -5.31
C GLU A 25 -5.92 12.13 -4.33
N ALA A 26 -5.98 11.63 -3.09
CA ALA A 26 -4.97 11.92 -2.09
C ALA A 26 -3.60 11.34 -2.50
N SER A 27 -2.61 12.23 -2.66
CA SER A 27 -1.22 11.89 -2.99
C SER A 27 -0.33 11.79 -1.75
N SER A 28 -0.77 12.30 -0.60
CA SER A 28 -0.07 12.12 0.68
C SER A 28 -1.01 12.27 1.86
N TRP A 29 -0.72 11.54 2.93
CA TRP A 29 -1.41 11.65 4.22
C TRP A 29 -0.55 11.03 5.33
N ARG A 30 -1.05 11.02 6.57
CA ARG A 30 -0.35 10.43 7.71
C ARG A 30 -1.25 9.48 8.48
N VAL A 31 -0.66 8.42 9.01
CA VAL A 31 -1.30 7.49 9.94
C VAL A 31 -0.41 7.40 11.17
N GLY A 32 -0.82 8.09 12.24
CA GLY A 32 0.04 8.33 13.39
C GLY A 32 1.33 9.06 12.98
N ALA A 33 2.49 8.46 13.27
CA ALA A 33 3.78 9.01 12.88
C ALA A 33 4.19 8.70 11.42
N VAL A 34 3.52 7.74 10.75
CA VAL A 34 3.92 7.25 9.43
C VAL A 34 3.39 8.18 8.35
N THR A 35 4.29 8.65 7.49
CA THR A 35 3.94 9.43 6.30
C THR A 35 3.69 8.48 5.14
N TRP A 36 2.58 8.67 4.45
CA TRP A 36 2.23 7.97 3.21
C TRP A 36 2.36 8.93 2.05
N ARG A 37 2.97 8.46 0.96
CA ARG A 37 3.01 9.15 -0.33
C ARG A 37 2.54 8.19 -1.41
N ARG A 38 1.66 8.65 -2.27
CA ARG A 38 1.11 7.90 -3.39
C ARG A 38 1.49 8.59 -4.69
N THR A 39 2.07 7.83 -5.59
CA THR A 39 2.26 8.20 -6.99
C THR A 39 1.38 7.32 -7.84
N ARG A 40 0.47 7.93 -8.62
CA ARG A 40 -0.40 7.23 -9.55
C ARG A 40 0.10 7.44 -10.97
N LEU A 41 0.24 6.34 -11.71
CA LEU A 41 0.48 6.34 -13.15
C LEU A 41 -0.72 5.65 -13.81
N SER A 42 -1.21 6.23 -14.89
CA SER A 42 -2.29 5.66 -15.68
C SER A 42 -2.02 5.83 -17.15
N GLN A 43 -2.25 4.77 -17.92
CA GLN A 43 -2.16 4.80 -19.37
C GLN A 43 -3.38 4.09 -19.93
N SER A 44 -3.99 4.66 -20.96
CA SER A 44 -5.12 4.08 -21.67
C SER A 44 -4.84 4.08 -23.17
N CYS A 45 -5.12 2.96 -23.80
CA CYS A 45 -4.93 2.65 -25.21
C CYS A 45 -6.26 2.11 -25.78
N ALA A 46 -6.33 1.89 -27.10
CA ALA A 46 -7.53 1.30 -27.72
C ALA A 46 -7.83 -0.12 -27.19
N ASP A 47 -6.80 -0.91 -26.92
CA ASP A 47 -6.94 -2.33 -26.59
C ASP A 47 -6.91 -2.62 -25.08
N PHE A 48 -6.30 -1.73 -24.29
CA PHE A 48 -6.12 -1.92 -22.86
C PHE A 48 -5.97 -0.60 -22.11
N SER A 49 -6.17 -0.67 -20.80
CA SER A 49 -5.75 0.39 -19.88
C SER A 49 -5.01 -0.21 -18.70
N VAL A 50 -4.12 0.57 -18.11
CA VAL A 50 -3.35 0.20 -16.92
C VAL A 50 -3.33 1.35 -15.93
N VAL A 51 -3.47 1.02 -14.65
CA VAL A 51 -3.28 1.92 -13.52
C VAL A 51 -2.28 1.28 -12.59
N GLN A 52 -1.24 2.03 -12.25
CA GLN A 52 -0.26 1.67 -11.24
C GLN A 52 -0.26 2.72 -10.13
N ASP A 53 -0.51 2.27 -8.90
CA ASP A 53 -0.36 3.08 -7.69
C ASP A 53 0.86 2.60 -6.90
N ALA A 54 1.84 3.48 -6.71
CA ALA A 54 3.00 3.24 -5.86
C ALA A 54 2.84 4.01 -4.55
N TYR A 55 2.87 3.30 -3.43
CA TYR A 55 2.76 3.83 -2.08
C TYR A 55 4.11 3.72 -1.37
N ALA A 56 4.72 4.85 -1.07
CA ALA A 56 5.89 4.94 -0.21
C ALA A 56 5.44 5.31 1.21
N LEU A 57 5.80 4.48 2.19
CA LEU A 57 5.54 4.74 3.61
C LEU A 57 6.87 4.91 4.34
N GLU A 58 6.93 5.91 5.20
CA GLU A 58 8.11 6.21 6.01
C GLU A 58 7.72 6.45 7.46
N HIS A 59 8.32 5.69 8.38
CA HIS A 59 8.24 5.97 9.81
C HIS A 59 9.48 6.75 10.24
N PRO A 60 9.37 8.04 10.61
CA PRO A 60 10.48 8.82 11.14
C PRO A 60 10.69 8.43 12.60
N GLY A 61 11.91 8.03 12.99
CA GLY A 61 12.19 7.71 14.39
C GLY A 61 13.60 7.18 14.63
N PRO A 62 14.39 7.78 15.53
CA PRO A 62 15.63 7.17 16.02
C PRO A 62 15.31 5.79 16.61
N GLY A 63 15.98 4.73 16.16
CA GLY A 63 15.80 3.36 16.66
C GLY A 63 14.57 2.59 16.15
N VAL A 64 13.60 3.24 15.48
CA VAL A 64 12.37 2.58 14.95
C VAL A 64 12.10 2.96 13.48
N HIS A 65 13.09 3.54 12.80
CA HIS A 65 12.94 3.93 11.39
C HIS A 65 12.71 2.70 10.50
N TRP A 66 11.79 2.84 9.56
CA TRP A 66 11.60 1.90 8.46
C TRP A 66 10.96 2.59 7.25
N GLY A 67 11.19 2.01 6.07
CA GLY A 67 10.60 2.42 4.80
C GLY A 67 9.96 1.25 4.06
N LEU A 68 8.79 1.48 3.47
CA LEU A 68 8.05 0.49 2.67
C LEU A 68 7.69 1.08 1.32
N LEU A 69 7.81 0.28 0.26
CA LEU A 69 7.15 0.50 -1.01
C LEU A 69 6.09 -0.58 -1.21
N VAL A 70 4.87 -0.19 -1.54
CA VAL A 70 3.82 -1.10 -2.03
C VAL A 70 3.38 -0.62 -3.40
N VAL A 71 3.36 -1.52 -4.38
CA VAL A 71 2.88 -1.20 -5.72
C VAL A 71 1.66 -2.06 -6.01
N MET A 72 0.59 -1.39 -6.43
CA MET A 72 -0.62 -1.99 -6.95
C MET A 72 -0.68 -1.70 -8.43
N GLU A 73 -0.87 -2.73 -9.25
CA GLU A 73 -1.00 -2.58 -10.69
C GLU A 73 -2.23 -3.35 -11.15
N THR A 74 -3.09 -2.69 -11.91
CA THR A 74 -4.27 -3.32 -12.51
C THR A 74 -4.36 -2.96 -13.99
N TRP A 75 -4.65 -3.97 -14.80
CA TRP A 75 -4.81 -3.91 -16.24
C TRP A 75 -6.25 -4.29 -16.60
N TRP A 76 -6.82 -3.56 -17.55
CA TRP A 76 -8.14 -3.83 -18.11
C TRP A 76 -8.07 -3.96 -19.63
N ASP A 77 -8.94 -4.79 -20.21
CA ASP A 77 -9.16 -4.86 -21.66
C ASP A 77 -10.02 -3.68 -22.16
N SER A 78 -10.23 -3.61 -23.47
CA SER A 78 -11.11 -2.63 -24.12
C SER A 78 -12.58 -2.72 -23.70
N LYS A 79 -12.99 -3.80 -23.02
CA LYS A 79 -14.33 -3.99 -22.43
C LYS A 79 -14.34 -3.72 -20.92
N HIS A 80 -13.29 -3.09 -20.39
CA HIS A 80 -13.11 -2.80 -18.96
C HIS A 80 -13.11 -4.04 -18.05
N ARG A 81 -12.74 -5.22 -18.57
CA ARG A 81 -12.56 -6.43 -17.75
C ARG A 81 -11.13 -6.50 -17.25
N VAL A 82 -10.94 -6.86 -15.98
CA VAL A 82 -9.60 -7.00 -15.40
C VAL A 82 -8.87 -8.16 -16.09
N ILE A 83 -7.75 -7.87 -16.74
CA ILE A 83 -6.85 -8.87 -17.36
C ILE A 83 -5.83 -9.34 -16.31
N ARG A 84 -5.29 -8.40 -15.55
CA ARG A 84 -4.25 -8.64 -14.55
C ARG A 84 -4.44 -7.68 -13.39
N SER A 85 -4.35 -8.20 -12.18
CA SER A 85 -4.21 -7.38 -10.98
C SER A 85 -3.14 -7.99 -10.10
N GLN A 86 -2.16 -7.18 -9.70
CA GLN A 86 -1.09 -7.63 -8.84
C GLN A 86 -0.75 -6.57 -7.80
N VAL A 87 -0.33 -7.05 -6.64
CA VAL A 87 0.16 -6.22 -5.55
C VAL A 87 1.43 -6.85 -5.02
N TRP A 88 2.46 -6.05 -4.82
CA TRP A 88 3.70 -6.48 -4.19
C TRP A 88 4.23 -5.39 -3.28
N ALA A 89 5.06 -5.80 -2.33
CA ALA A 89 5.64 -4.91 -1.34
C ALA A 89 7.14 -5.19 -1.18
N THR A 90 7.91 -4.13 -1.03
CA THR A 90 9.35 -4.17 -0.83
C THR A 90 9.73 -3.30 0.36
N HIS A 91 10.45 -3.88 1.30
CA HIS A 91 11.11 -3.13 2.37
C HIS A 91 12.24 -2.29 1.78
N LEU A 92 12.22 -0.98 2.03
CA LEU A 92 13.23 -0.06 1.51
C LEU A 92 14.40 0.12 2.49
N SER A 93 14.11 0.28 3.77
CA SER A 93 15.14 0.64 4.77
C SER A 93 14.67 0.36 6.19
N GLY A 94 15.61 0.26 7.14
CA GLY A 94 15.33 0.16 8.57
C GLY A 94 14.88 -1.22 9.06
N SER A 95 14.04 -1.24 10.09
CA SER A 95 13.63 -2.47 10.79
C SER A 95 12.42 -3.14 10.16
N LYS A 96 12.62 -4.35 9.57
CA LYS A 96 11.54 -5.19 9.04
C LYS A 96 10.55 -5.62 10.11
N THR A 97 11.04 -5.97 11.30
CA THR A 97 10.19 -6.44 12.41
C THR A 97 9.29 -5.31 12.88
N ALA A 98 9.83 -4.10 13.11
CA ALA A 98 9.04 -2.95 13.53
C ALA A 98 7.97 -2.57 12.49
N LEU A 99 8.32 -2.64 11.20
CA LEU A 99 7.38 -2.42 10.11
C LEU A 99 6.23 -3.45 10.11
N GLN A 100 6.55 -4.74 10.26
CA GLN A 100 5.55 -5.81 10.28
C GLN A 100 4.62 -5.67 11.49
N ASP A 101 5.18 -5.37 12.65
CA ASP A 101 4.41 -5.17 13.88
C ASP A 101 3.49 -3.96 13.78
N TRP A 102 3.97 -2.85 13.18
CA TRP A 102 3.17 -1.66 12.93
C TRP A 102 2.01 -1.95 11.97
N ILE A 103 2.27 -2.59 10.81
CA ILE A 103 1.21 -2.94 9.84
C ILE A 103 0.13 -3.81 10.49
N ARG A 104 0.52 -4.82 11.28
CA ARG A 104 -0.43 -5.68 11.99
C ARG A 104 -1.28 -4.88 12.97
N SER A 105 -0.63 -4.11 13.86
CA SER A 105 -1.32 -3.29 14.88
C SER A 105 -2.33 -2.33 14.25
N GLU A 106 -1.93 -1.61 13.20
CA GLU A 106 -2.81 -0.61 12.57
C GLU A 106 -3.93 -1.25 11.74
N ALA A 107 -3.70 -2.39 11.11
CA ALA A 107 -4.77 -3.15 10.46
C ALA A 107 -5.82 -3.63 11.47
N GLU A 108 -5.40 -4.19 12.62
CA GLU A 108 -6.31 -4.59 13.71
C GLU A 108 -7.07 -3.40 14.32
N ARG A 109 -6.50 -2.19 14.29
CA ARG A 109 -7.21 -0.96 14.68
C ARG A 109 -8.23 -0.52 13.62
N ALA A 110 -7.91 -0.68 12.34
CA ALA A 110 -8.80 -0.36 11.23
C ALA A 110 -10.01 -1.29 11.18
N GLU A 111 -9.82 -2.60 11.37
CA GLU A 111 -10.90 -3.60 11.36
C GLU A 111 -11.92 -3.38 12.49
N ARG A 112 -11.50 -2.83 13.64
CA ARG A 112 -12.41 -2.52 14.74
C ARG A 112 -13.25 -1.25 14.52
N LYS A 113 -12.90 -0.43 13.54
CA LYS A 113 -13.57 0.84 13.23
C LYS A 113 -14.53 0.75 12.05
N GLY A 114 -14.37 -0.26 11.19
CA GLY A 114 -15.28 -0.57 10.08
C GLY A 114 -16.39 -1.50 10.52
#